data_AF-A0A1V2PNN7-F1
#
_entry.id   AF-A0A1V2PNN7-F1
#
_cell.length_a   1.000
_cell.length_b   1.000
_cell.length_c   1.000
_cell.angle_alpha   90.00
_cell.angle_beta   90.00
_cell.angle_gamma   90.00
#
_symmetry.space_group_name_H-M   'P 1'
#
loop_
_entity.id
_entity.type
_entity.pdbx_description
1 polymer ?
#
loop_
_entity_poly.entity_id
_entity_poly.type
_entity_poly.pdbx_seq_one_letter_code
_entity_poly.pdbx_strand_id
1 'polypeptide(L)'
;MQSGLPLVPREAAVYREFERLYHLARTLRPTATDRWTGDLVAGGTESWGSVDRKSGAITLSAQHVLRHLRGSDSRGGADQQAQALATILHEATHAGMALEAPTAANAVHRNLMWNVMEGVAEVRAMADIPAFAVLAGYGELPVPPPQYPAPYSAIDGLLKQASGPRRGRGSLLDALSRGPGALHLDELADGVLQNRLADVVPVGDQQAVRAALIEPMLHPAWGHIGKMASGIGESVARDIQIKLNSTVDEIRQHYRAQPGQPFPAEGPNAEAAGIADGNRLAVLPAPNASDRVDRSAPAAGGRPDGSSPEIGDQVDGAGRGGRTPAEGRGSEMRFLDGVAPAAGATARRPSLGQGTRGAAQRAKGRRPESGVERE
;
A
#
# COMPACT_ATOMS: atom_id res chain seq x y z
N MET A 1 -21.94 -16.87 -0.01
CA MET A 1 -21.80 -17.22 1.41
C MET A 1 -21.71 -18.73 1.51
N GLN A 2 -20.58 -19.26 2.00
CA GLN A 2 -20.55 -20.64 2.48
C GLN A 2 -21.41 -20.68 3.75
N SER A 3 -22.69 -21.02 3.59
CA SER A 3 -23.62 -21.21 4.69
C SER A 3 -23.12 -22.36 5.56
N GLY A 4 -22.54 -22.05 6.73
CA GLY A 4 -22.16 -23.05 7.71
C GLY A 4 -20.90 -22.81 8.52
N LEU A 5 -20.10 -21.78 8.24
CA LEU A 5 -18.94 -21.49 9.09
C LEU A 5 -19.39 -20.83 10.41
N PRO A 6 -18.86 -21.28 11.56
CA PRO A 6 -19.28 -20.76 12.86
C PRO A 6 -18.70 -19.35 13.11
N LEU A 7 -19.55 -18.47 13.62
CA LEU A 7 -19.12 -17.20 14.20
C LEU A 7 -18.32 -17.47 15.48
N VAL A 8 -17.24 -16.71 15.68
CA VAL A 8 -16.51 -16.70 16.94
C VAL A 8 -17.28 -15.83 17.94
N PRO A 9 -17.71 -16.35 19.11
CA PRO A 9 -18.44 -15.57 20.09
C PRO A 9 -17.63 -14.34 20.55
N ARG A 10 -18.28 -13.18 20.67
CA ARG A 10 -17.60 -11.90 21.00
C ARG A 10 -16.95 -11.90 22.38
N GLU A 11 -17.51 -12.68 23.28
CA GLU A 11 -17.00 -12.91 24.63
C GLU A 11 -15.81 -13.86 24.69
N ALA A 12 -15.53 -14.62 23.62
CA ALA A 12 -14.39 -15.52 23.58
C ALA A 12 -13.07 -14.72 23.61
N ALA A 13 -12.09 -15.21 24.38
CA ALA A 13 -10.79 -14.54 24.51
C ALA A 13 -10.11 -14.30 23.15
N VAL A 14 -10.23 -15.26 22.22
CA VAL A 14 -9.65 -15.16 20.88
C VAL A 14 -10.31 -14.08 20.02
N TYR A 15 -11.61 -13.86 20.17
CA TYR A 15 -12.30 -12.76 19.49
C TYR A 15 -11.78 -11.42 20.01
N ARG A 16 -11.73 -11.24 21.34
CA ARG A 16 -11.26 -9.99 21.96
C ARG A 16 -9.82 -9.68 21.59
N GLU A 17 -8.97 -10.71 21.52
CA GLU A 17 -7.59 -10.54 21.08
C GLU A 17 -7.51 -10.15 19.59
N PHE A 18 -8.28 -10.80 18.72
CA PHE A 18 -8.38 -10.38 17.33
C PHE A 18 -8.86 -8.93 17.18
N GLU A 19 -9.95 -8.55 17.87
CA GLU A 19 -10.51 -7.20 17.84
C GLU A 19 -9.49 -6.16 18.31
N ARG A 20 -8.78 -6.42 19.40
CA ARG A 20 -7.67 -5.58 19.88
C ARG A 20 -6.59 -5.41 18.80
N LEU A 21 -6.13 -6.52 18.22
CA LEU A 21 -5.09 -6.51 17.18
C LEU A 21 -5.55 -5.79 15.91
N TYR A 22 -6.80 -5.97 15.50
CA TYR A 22 -7.40 -5.25 14.38
C TYR A 22 -7.36 -3.74 14.63
N HIS A 23 -7.85 -3.27 15.79
CA HIS A 23 -7.82 -1.85 16.12
C HIS A 23 -6.40 -1.27 16.23
N LEU A 24 -5.43 -2.06 16.70
CA LEU A 24 -4.03 -1.66 16.67
C LEU A 24 -3.50 -1.53 15.24
N ALA A 25 -3.86 -2.44 14.33
CA ALA A 25 -3.47 -2.35 12.91
C ALA A 25 -4.04 -1.09 12.27
N ARG A 26 -5.31 -0.77 12.56
CA ARG A 26 -5.98 0.48 12.13
C ARG A 26 -5.32 1.74 12.70
N THR A 27 -4.85 1.68 13.94
CA THR A 27 -4.14 2.80 14.59
C THR A 27 -2.75 2.99 13.97
N LEU A 28 -2.05 1.89 13.68
CA LEU A 28 -0.75 1.92 13.02
C LEU A 28 -0.84 2.50 11.60
N ARG A 29 -1.91 2.18 10.88
CA ARG A 29 -2.21 2.66 9.52
C ARG A 29 -3.67 3.08 9.37
N PRO A 30 -4.00 4.34 9.70
CA PRO A 30 -5.34 4.86 9.50
C PRO A 30 -5.73 4.84 8.02
N THR A 31 -6.96 4.42 7.73
CA THR A 31 -7.54 4.54 6.38
C THR A 31 -8.89 5.25 6.43
N ALA A 32 -9.38 5.69 5.28
CA ALA A 32 -10.61 6.48 5.18
C ALA A 32 -11.90 5.66 5.40
N THR A 33 -11.84 4.34 5.23
CA THR A 33 -13.00 3.46 5.38
C THR A 33 -12.67 2.31 6.33
N ASP A 34 -13.70 1.77 6.97
CA ASP A 34 -13.60 0.52 7.72
C ASP A 34 -14.79 -0.36 7.30
N ARG A 35 -14.49 -1.43 6.57
CA ARG A 35 -15.50 -2.36 6.08
C ARG A 35 -15.74 -3.52 7.04
N TRP A 36 -14.99 -3.65 8.13
CA TRP A 36 -15.22 -4.74 9.07
C TRP A 36 -16.49 -4.48 9.89
N THR A 37 -17.40 -5.45 9.91
CA THR A 37 -18.70 -5.34 10.61
C THR A 37 -18.65 -5.78 12.07
N GLY A 38 -17.48 -6.18 12.56
CA GLY A 38 -17.33 -6.82 13.87
C GLY A 38 -17.58 -8.33 13.83
N ASP A 39 -18.00 -8.90 12.70
CA ASP A 39 -18.19 -10.34 12.60
C ASP A 39 -16.85 -11.02 12.29
N LEU A 40 -16.44 -11.93 13.18
CA LEU A 40 -15.29 -12.82 13.02
C LEU A 40 -15.79 -14.24 12.83
N VAL A 41 -15.41 -14.87 11.74
CA VAL A 41 -15.77 -16.25 11.39
C VAL A 41 -14.53 -17.15 11.53
N ALA A 42 -14.70 -18.30 12.18
CA ALA A 42 -13.66 -19.32 12.23
C ALA A 42 -13.70 -20.17 10.93
N GLY A 43 -12.72 -19.93 10.06
CA GLY A 43 -12.55 -20.65 8.79
C GLY A 43 -11.77 -21.97 8.94
N GLY A 44 -11.78 -22.74 7.86
CA GLY A 44 -11.04 -24.01 7.73
C GLY A 44 -9.52 -23.83 7.48
N THR A 45 -8.90 -24.84 6.88
CA THR A 45 -7.44 -24.90 6.63
C THR A 45 -7.02 -24.43 5.23
N GLU A 46 -7.98 -24.17 4.34
CA GLU A 46 -7.68 -23.84 2.93
C GLU A 46 -7.17 -22.42 2.72
N SER A 47 -7.52 -21.49 3.62
CA SER A 47 -7.09 -20.09 3.60
C SER A 47 -6.71 -19.66 5.00
N TRP A 48 -5.77 -18.73 5.09
CA TRP A 48 -5.34 -18.13 6.35
C TRP A 48 -6.32 -17.07 6.82
N GLY A 49 -6.75 -16.21 5.90
CA GLY A 49 -7.70 -15.14 6.14
C GLY A 49 -8.49 -14.79 4.87
N SER A 50 -9.60 -14.07 5.05
CA SER A 50 -10.28 -13.34 3.97
C SER A 50 -11.26 -12.31 4.55
N VAL A 51 -11.54 -11.26 3.78
CA VAL A 51 -12.64 -10.31 4.04
C VAL A 51 -13.77 -10.54 3.04
N ASP A 52 -14.99 -10.81 3.52
CA ASP A 52 -16.17 -10.84 2.64
C ASP A 52 -16.48 -9.42 2.17
N ARG A 53 -16.41 -9.19 0.85
CA ARG A 53 -16.56 -7.87 0.26
C ARG A 53 -17.96 -7.26 0.44
N LYS A 54 -18.98 -8.10 0.63
CA LYS A 54 -20.37 -7.68 0.73
C LYS A 54 -20.80 -7.48 2.18
N SER A 55 -20.49 -8.44 3.06
CA SER A 55 -20.88 -8.39 4.47
C SER A 55 -19.85 -7.73 5.36
N GLY A 56 -18.60 -7.57 4.90
CA GLY A 56 -17.52 -7.04 5.73
C GLY A 56 -17.02 -8.01 6.80
N ALA A 57 -17.55 -9.23 6.87
CA ALA A 57 -17.09 -10.23 7.84
C ALA A 57 -15.65 -10.65 7.54
N ILE A 58 -14.83 -10.79 8.58
CA ILE A 58 -13.48 -11.33 8.46
C ILE A 58 -13.52 -12.80 8.83
N THR A 59 -12.99 -13.65 7.97
CA THR A 59 -12.81 -15.08 8.24
C THR A 59 -11.33 -15.34 8.47
N LEU A 60 -10.98 -16.01 9.57
CA LEU A 60 -9.60 -16.42 9.87
C LEU A 60 -9.54 -17.92 10.13
N SER A 61 -8.47 -18.57 9.68
CA SER A 61 -8.24 -19.98 9.93
C SER A 61 -8.15 -20.25 11.43
N ALA A 62 -8.98 -21.17 11.94
CA ALA A 62 -8.87 -21.62 13.32
C ALA A 62 -7.49 -22.25 13.61
N GLN A 63 -6.97 -23.01 12.63
CA GLN A 63 -5.73 -23.75 12.76
C GLN A 63 -4.50 -22.89 12.46
N HIS A 64 -4.54 -21.98 11.50
CA HIS A 64 -3.33 -21.25 11.08
C HIS A 64 -3.19 -19.87 11.74
N VAL A 65 -4.30 -19.28 12.20
CA VAL A 65 -4.31 -17.91 12.75
C VAL A 65 -4.83 -17.90 14.18
N LEU A 66 -6.11 -18.22 14.40
CA LEU A 66 -6.78 -17.98 15.69
C LEU A 66 -6.10 -18.69 16.86
N ARG A 67 -5.63 -19.94 16.66
CA ARG A 67 -4.92 -20.68 17.72
C ARG A 67 -3.60 -20.02 18.15
N HIS A 68 -3.04 -19.10 17.35
CA HIS A 68 -1.74 -18.45 17.58
C HIS A 68 -1.87 -17.04 18.18
N LEU A 69 -3.10 -16.54 18.34
CA LEU A 69 -3.40 -15.25 18.99
C LEU A 69 -3.42 -15.41 20.52
N ARG A 70 -2.24 -15.65 21.11
CA ARG A 70 -2.08 -15.98 22.54
C ARG A 70 -1.28 -14.94 23.35
N GLY A 71 -0.85 -13.84 22.72
CA GLY A 71 0.06 -12.87 23.34
C GLY A 71 1.50 -13.36 23.47
N SER A 72 2.29 -12.65 24.29
CA SER A 72 3.72 -12.88 24.57
C SER A 72 4.03 -14.21 25.27
N ASP A 73 3.06 -14.84 25.90
CA ASP A 73 3.30 -15.95 26.85
C ASP A 73 3.59 -17.29 26.16
N SER A 74 3.54 -17.29 24.83
CA SER A 74 3.82 -18.44 23.97
C SER A 74 5.33 -18.71 23.88
N ARG A 75 5.83 -19.64 24.69
CA ARG A 75 7.26 -20.08 24.69
C ARG A 75 7.69 -20.86 23.44
N GLY A 76 6.89 -20.91 22.38
CA GLY A 76 7.23 -21.62 21.14
C GLY A 76 6.34 -21.22 19.98
N GLY A 77 6.91 -21.24 18.77
CA GLY A 77 6.19 -20.96 17.54
C GLY A 77 6.16 -19.50 17.11
N ALA A 78 7.27 -18.77 17.32
CA ALA A 78 7.43 -17.38 16.90
C ALA A 78 7.11 -17.18 15.41
N ASP A 79 7.52 -18.11 14.55
CA ASP A 79 7.21 -18.06 13.12
C ASP A 79 5.69 -18.14 12.85
N GLN A 80 4.97 -19.03 13.54
CA GLN A 80 3.52 -19.16 13.39
C GLN A 80 2.78 -17.94 13.98
N GLN A 81 3.27 -17.37 15.08
CA GLN A 81 2.72 -16.13 15.63
C GLN A 81 2.95 -14.95 14.68
N ALA A 82 4.15 -14.83 14.13
CA ALA A 82 4.49 -13.81 13.14
C ALA A 82 3.57 -13.91 11.93
N GLN A 83 3.37 -15.12 11.40
CA GLN A 83 2.48 -15.35 10.27
C GLN A 83 1.02 -15.01 10.61
N ALA A 84 0.53 -15.39 11.79
CA ALA A 84 -0.83 -15.06 12.23
C ALA A 84 -1.05 -13.54 12.37
N LEU A 85 -0.08 -12.81 12.95
CA LEU A 85 -0.15 -11.36 13.05
C LEU A 85 -0.05 -10.68 11.66
N ALA A 86 0.78 -11.20 10.76
CA ALA A 86 0.86 -10.72 9.39
C ALA A 86 -0.47 -10.94 8.64
N THR A 87 -1.16 -12.06 8.87
CA THR A 87 -2.51 -12.26 8.33
C THR A 87 -3.50 -11.22 8.87
N ILE A 88 -3.45 -10.86 10.16
CA ILE A 88 -4.32 -9.80 10.70
C ILE A 88 -4.04 -8.45 10.03
N LEU A 89 -2.76 -8.07 9.85
CA LEU A 89 -2.40 -6.84 9.12
C LEU A 89 -2.91 -6.85 7.68
N HIS A 90 -2.78 -8.00 7.00
CA HIS A 90 -3.25 -8.19 5.64
C HIS A 90 -4.77 -7.97 5.55
N GLU A 91 -5.57 -8.67 6.39
CA GLU A 91 -7.02 -8.54 6.37
C GLU A 91 -7.49 -7.15 6.83
N ALA A 92 -6.81 -6.53 7.81
CA ALA A 92 -7.10 -5.17 8.24
C ALA A 92 -6.82 -4.14 7.13
N THR A 93 -5.83 -4.40 6.28
CA THR A 93 -5.55 -3.56 5.10
C THR A 93 -6.69 -3.68 4.09
N HIS A 94 -7.14 -4.91 3.78
CA HIS A 94 -8.31 -5.10 2.91
C HIS A 94 -9.56 -4.42 3.47
N ALA A 95 -9.90 -4.67 4.75
CA ALA A 95 -11.06 -4.06 5.39
C ALA A 95 -10.98 -2.52 5.41
N GLY A 96 -9.78 -1.96 5.49
CA GLY A 96 -9.51 -0.53 5.41
C GLY A 96 -9.57 0.09 4.01
N MET A 97 -9.70 -0.71 2.95
CA MET A 97 -9.57 -0.26 1.57
C MET A 97 -10.95 -0.10 0.93
N ALA A 98 -11.22 1.07 0.33
CA ALA A 98 -12.34 1.21 -0.59
C ALA A 98 -12.08 0.35 -1.84
N LEU A 99 -13.07 -0.32 -2.41
CA LEU A 99 -12.82 -1.19 -3.57
C LEU A 99 -12.94 -0.46 -4.90
N GLU A 100 -13.92 0.45 -4.98
CA GLU A 100 -14.35 1.08 -6.23
C GLU A 100 -14.06 2.58 -6.25
N ALA A 101 -13.92 3.11 -7.46
CA ALA A 101 -13.81 4.55 -7.73
C ALA A 101 -14.57 4.89 -9.03
N PRO A 102 -15.92 4.76 -9.05
CA PRO A 102 -16.71 4.73 -10.28
C PRO A 102 -16.59 6.02 -11.11
N THR A 103 -16.30 7.15 -10.47
CA THR A 103 -16.18 8.46 -11.11
C THR A 103 -14.74 8.81 -11.51
N ALA A 104 -13.75 7.99 -11.19
CA ALA A 104 -12.36 8.28 -11.49
C ALA A 104 -11.99 7.74 -12.87
N ALA A 105 -11.47 8.62 -13.74
CA ALA A 105 -11.16 8.30 -15.13
C ALA A 105 -10.12 7.19 -15.32
N ASN A 106 -9.23 7.04 -14.34
CA ASN A 106 -8.14 6.07 -14.37
C ASN A 106 -8.45 4.82 -13.51
N ALA A 107 -9.69 4.66 -13.03
CA ALA A 107 -10.10 3.48 -12.30
C ALA A 107 -10.11 2.23 -13.20
N VAL A 108 -9.55 1.13 -12.69
CA VAL A 108 -9.51 -0.15 -13.39
C VAL A 108 -10.54 -1.10 -12.77
N HIS A 109 -11.70 -1.23 -13.39
CA HIS A 109 -12.80 -2.10 -12.93
C HIS A 109 -12.70 -3.53 -13.50
N ARG A 110 -11.55 -4.20 -13.30
CA ARG A 110 -11.31 -5.56 -13.82
C ARG A 110 -11.06 -6.54 -12.66
N ASN A 111 -11.53 -7.77 -12.81
CA ASN A 111 -11.31 -8.84 -11.82
C ASN A 111 -9.82 -9.06 -11.47
N LEU A 112 -8.91 -8.73 -12.39
CA LEU A 112 -7.47 -8.80 -12.18
C LEU A 112 -6.97 -7.91 -11.03
N MET A 113 -7.69 -6.82 -10.73
CA MET A 113 -7.32 -5.88 -9.66
C MET A 113 -7.35 -6.53 -8.28
N TRP A 114 -8.07 -7.65 -8.14
CA TRP A 114 -8.03 -8.42 -6.91
C TRP A 114 -6.60 -8.82 -6.54
N ASN A 115 -5.85 -9.44 -7.46
CA ASN A 115 -4.47 -9.86 -7.17
C ASN A 115 -3.50 -8.68 -7.03
N VAL A 116 -3.82 -7.50 -7.58
CA VAL A 116 -3.07 -6.27 -7.31
C VAL A 116 -3.31 -5.81 -5.87
N MET A 117 -4.56 -5.82 -5.40
CA MET A 117 -4.91 -5.50 -4.00
C MET A 117 -4.27 -6.49 -3.02
N GLU A 118 -4.28 -7.79 -3.34
CA GLU A 118 -3.60 -8.81 -2.53
C GLU A 118 -2.11 -8.51 -2.38
N GLY A 119 -1.42 -8.18 -3.48
CA GLY A 119 0.00 -7.84 -3.41
C GLY A 119 0.26 -6.55 -2.60
N VAL A 120 -0.63 -5.56 -2.67
CA VAL A 120 -0.53 -4.34 -1.84
C VAL A 120 -0.72 -4.66 -0.35
N ALA A 121 -1.74 -5.43 0.01
CA ALA A 121 -1.98 -5.86 1.38
C ALA A 121 -0.80 -6.69 1.92
N GLU A 122 -0.22 -7.56 1.10
CA GLU A 122 0.92 -8.39 1.47
C GLU A 122 2.19 -7.55 1.69
N VAL A 123 2.54 -6.67 0.76
CA VAL A 123 3.70 -5.77 0.93
C VAL A 123 3.53 -4.90 2.18
N ARG A 124 2.31 -4.46 2.45
CA ARG A 124 2.01 -3.69 3.64
C ARG A 124 2.20 -4.50 4.92
N ALA A 125 1.63 -5.69 4.99
CA ALA A 125 1.77 -6.58 6.14
C ALA A 125 3.24 -6.87 6.46
N MET A 126 4.06 -7.16 5.44
CA MET A 126 5.49 -7.43 5.62
C MET A 126 6.29 -6.19 6.06
N ALA A 127 5.92 -5.00 5.59
CA ALA A 127 6.57 -3.77 6.01
C ALA A 127 6.27 -3.38 7.47
N ASP A 128 5.05 -3.70 7.94
CA ASP A 128 4.56 -3.24 9.23
C ASP A 128 4.71 -4.28 10.36
N ILE A 129 4.96 -5.56 10.05
CA ILE A 129 5.01 -6.63 11.05
C ILE A 129 5.99 -6.37 12.22
N PRO A 130 7.21 -5.81 12.03
CA PRO A 130 8.11 -5.61 13.17
C PRO A 130 7.56 -4.60 14.18
N ALA A 131 7.03 -3.48 13.68
CA ALA A 131 6.44 -2.45 14.54
C ALA A 131 5.13 -2.92 15.17
N PHE A 132 4.32 -3.66 14.40
CA PHE A 132 3.04 -4.18 14.86
C PHE A 132 3.20 -5.23 15.97
N ALA A 133 4.15 -6.17 15.83
CA ALA A 133 4.39 -7.20 16.85
C ALA A 133 4.81 -6.60 18.21
N VAL A 134 5.70 -5.60 18.19
CA VAL A 134 6.11 -4.87 19.40
C VAL A 134 4.92 -4.12 20.01
N LEU A 135 4.18 -3.36 19.21
CA LEU A 135 3.00 -2.60 19.67
C LEU A 135 1.91 -3.52 20.23
N ALA A 136 1.74 -4.70 19.63
CA ALA A 136 0.76 -5.70 20.05
C ALA A 136 1.16 -6.43 21.35
N GLY A 137 2.38 -6.25 21.84
CA GLY A 137 2.91 -6.94 23.02
C GLY A 137 3.40 -8.36 22.74
N TYR A 138 3.66 -8.72 21.48
CA TYR A 138 4.22 -10.04 21.11
C TYR A 138 5.76 -10.03 21.11
N GLY A 139 6.39 -8.87 21.28
CA GLY A 139 7.84 -8.70 21.26
C GLY A 139 8.40 -8.65 19.84
N GLU A 140 9.70 -8.91 19.73
CA GLU A 140 10.37 -9.03 18.43
C GLU A 140 10.05 -10.39 17.80
N LEU A 141 9.38 -10.36 16.65
CA LEU A 141 9.07 -11.53 15.86
C LEU A 141 9.80 -11.46 14.51
N PRO A 142 10.14 -12.60 13.90
CA PRO A 142 10.69 -12.61 12.55
C PRO A 142 9.66 -12.10 11.54
N VAL A 143 10.14 -11.54 10.42
CA VAL A 143 9.26 -11.25 9.28
C VAL A 143 8.91 -12.59 8.63
N PRO A 144 7.63 -13.00 8.58
CA PRO A 144 7.24 -14.25 7.97
C PRO A 144 7.38 -14.18 6.44
N PRO A 145 7.38 -15.33 5.73
CA PRO A 145 7.25 -15.31 4.29
C PRO A 145 5.87 -14.77 3.87
N PRO A 146 5.74 -14.16 2.68
CA PRO A 146 4.45 -13.72 2.18
C PRO A 146 3.52 -14.91 1.88
N GLN A 147 2.25 -14.80 2.24
CA GLN A 147 1.18 -15.76 1.94
C GLN A 147 0.89 -15.83 0.45
N TYR A 148 1.02 -14.70 -0.23
CA TYR A 148 0.82 -14.53 -1.66
C TYR A 148 2.14 -14.12 -2.33
N PRO A 149 3.10 -15.05 -2.47
CA PRO A 149 4.47 -14.70 -2.85
C PRO A 149 4.57 -14.08 -4.25
N ALA A 150 3.78 -14.53 -5.23
CA ALA A 150 3.81 -13.95 -6.56
C ALA A 150 3.16 -12.54 -6.63
N PRO A 151 1.94 -12.29 -6.10
CA PRO A 151 1.42 -10.93 -5.97
C PRO A 151 2.36 -9.99 -5.21
N TYR A 152 2.94 -10.44 -4.09
CA TYR A 152 3.92 -9.70 -3.31
C TYR A 152 5.12 -9.26 -4.16
N SER A 153 5.80 -10.21 -4.81
CA SER A 153 6.99 -9.90 -5.63
C SER A 153 6.66 -8.98 -6.80
N ALA A 154 5.48 -9.15 -7.42
CA ALA A 154 5.05 -8.30 -8.52
C ALA A 154 4.82 -6.85 -8.07
N ILE A 155 4.07 -6.64 -6.98
CA ILE A 155 3.80 -5.30 -6.44
C ILE A 155 5.07 -4.66 -5.84
N ASP A 156 5.91 -5.43 -5.17
CA ASP A 156 7.21 -4.94 -4.68
C ASP A 156 8.08 -4.41 -5.82
N GLY A 157 8.13 -5.15 -6.94
CA GLY A 157 8.82 -4.73 -8.15
C GLY A 157 8.23 -3.47 -8.77
N LEU A 158 6.91 -3.29 -8.78
CA LEU A 158 6.26 -2.07 -9.26
C LEU A 158 6.50 -0.87 -8.34
N LEU A 159 6.42 -1.05 -7.03
CA LEU A 159 6.76 -0.02 -6.05
C LEU A 159 8.20 0.47 -6.24
N LYS A 160 9.15 -0.45 -6.48
CA LYS A 160 10.54 -0.11 -6.77
C LYS A 160 10.65 0.77 -8.02
N GLN A 161 9.90 0.47 -9.08
CA GLN A 161 9.92 1.23 -10.33
C GLN A 161 9.25 2.61 -10.23
N ALA A 162 8.17 2.69 -9.45
CA ALA A 162 7.37 3.90 -9.29
C ALA A 162 7.92 4.84 -8.20
N SER A 163 8.77 4.35 -7.30
CA SER A 163 9.39 5.15 -6.24
C SER A 163 10.67 5.87 -6.68
N GLY A 164 10.99 6.98 -6.03
CA GLY A 164 12.15 7.82 -6.34
C GLY A 164 12.26 9.06 -5.45
N PRO A 165 13.07 10.06 -5.84
CA PRO A 165 13.34 11.24 -5.02
C PRO A 165 12.13 12.13 -4.73
N ARG A 166 11.16 12.21 -5.66
CA ARG A 166 9.97 13.06 -5.51
C ARG A 166 8.83 12.33 -4.81
N ARG A 167 8.67 11.03 -5.07
CA ARG A 167 7.69 10.17 -4.40
C ARG A 167 8.37 8.90 -3.90
N GLY A 168 8.64 8.86 -2.60
CA GLY A 168 9.32 7.75 -1.96
C GLY A 168 8.44 6.51 -1.79
N ARG A 169 9.08 5.34 -1.64
CA ARG A 169 8.40 4.03 -1.55
C ARG A 169 7.35 3.98 -0.43
N GLY A 170 7.69 4.46 0.77
CA GLY A 170 6.76 4.49 1.91
C GLY A 170 5.52 5.32 1.61
N SER A 171 5.69 6.54 1.09
CA SER A 171 4.56 7.41 0.72
C SER A 171 3.66 6.80 -0.35
N LEU A 172 4.23 6.02 -1.27
CA LEU A 172 3.50 5.35 -2.32
C LEU A 172 2.70 4.17 -1.76
N LEU A 173 3.31 3.33 -0.92
CA LEU A 173 2.61 2.27 -0.19
C LEU A 173 1.50 2.83 0.71
N ASP A 174 1.74 3.97 1.36
CA ASP A 174 0.73 4.68 2.16
C ASP A 174 -0.46 5.18 1.34
N ALA A 175 -0.23 5.63 0.11
CA ALA A 175 -1.31 6.01 -0.78
C ALA A 175 -2.10 4.78 -1.25
N LEU A 176 -1.40 3.71 -1.66
CA LEU A 176 -2.04 2.47 -2.11
C LEU A 176 -2.92 1.87 -1.01
N SER A 177 -2.43 1.74 0.22
CA SER A 177 -3.23 1.14 1.31
C SER A 177 -4.43 1.99 1.76
N ARG A 178 -4.45 3.29 1.46
CA ARG A 178 -5.54 4.20 1.86
C ARG A 178 -6.54 4.49 0.74
N GLY A 179 -6.08 4.40 -0.50
CA GLY A 179 -6.86 4.69 -1.68
C GLY A 179 -7.81 3.55 -2.06
N PRO A 180 -8.70 3.79 -3.04
CA PRO A 180 -9.49 2.73 -3.63
C PRO A 180 -8.63 1.71 -4.38
N GLY A 181 -8.96 0.42 -4.25
CA GLY A 181 -8.32 -0.67 -4.96
C GLY A 181 -8.29 -0.47 -6.48
N ALA A 182 -9.40 0.03 -7.05
CA ALA A 182 -9.51 0.38 -8.47
C ALA A 182 -8.50 1.43 -8.94
N LEU A 183 -7.88 2.21 -8.04
CA LEU A 183 -6.89 3.24 -8.34
C LEU A 183 -5.44 2.84 -8.03
N HIS A 184 -5.17 1.60 -7.61
CA HIS A 184 -3.80 1.21 -7.28
C HIS A 184 -2.81 1.37 -8.45
N LEU A 185 -3.20 1.01 -9.67
CA LEU A 185 -2.33 1.19 -10.84
C LEU A 185 -2.17 2.68 -11.19
N ASP A 186 -3.20 3.48 -10.97
CA ASP A 186 -3.16 4.93 -11.17
C ASP A 186 -2.22 5.63 -10.17
N GLU A 187 -2.18 5.17 -8.92
CA GLU A 187 -1.22 5.65 -7.91
C GLU A 187 0.22 5.26 -8.25
N LEU A 188 0.45 4.03 -8.72
CA LEU A 188 1.77 3.61 -9.23
C LEU A 188 2.18 4.44 -10.46
N ALA A 189 1.26 4.69 -11.38
CA ALA A 189 1.48 5.54 -12.55
C ALA A 189 1.82 6.99 -12.16
N ASP A 190 1.17 7.56 -11.14
CA ASP A 190 1.56 8.87 -10.61
C ASP A 190 2.99 8.83 -10.04
N GLY A 191 3.36 7.80 -9.29
CA GLY A 191 4.75 7.65 -8.81
C GLY A 191 5.77 7.68 -9.94
N VAL A 192 5.50 6.95 -11.04
CA VAL A 192 6.33 6.98 -12.26
C VAL A 192 6.35 8.39 -12.86
N LEU A 193 5.19 9.03 -13.01
CA LEU A 193 5.07 10.38 -13.56
C LEU A 193 5.91 11.37 -12.75
N GLN A 194 5.70 11.43 -11.43
CA GLN A 194 6.39 12.36 -10.55
C GLN A 194 7.90 12.14 -10.58
N ASN A 195 8.36 10.90 -10.51
CA ASN A 195 9.79 10.61 -10.40
C ASN A 195 10.53 10.62 -11.74
N ARG A 196 9.85 10.35 -12.86
CA ARG A 196 10.51 10.09 -14.15
C ARG A 196 10.04 10.95 -15.31
N LEU A 197 8.96 11.71 -15.19
CA LEU A 197 8.36 12.47 -16.30
C LEU A 197 7.94 13.90 -15.94
N ALA A 198 8.02 14.29 -14.67
CA ALA A 198 7.55 15.59 -14.21
C ALA A 198 8.41 16.79 -14.69
N ASP A 199 9.53 16.54 -15.38
CA ASP A 199 10.32 17.54 -16.10
C ASP A 199 9.82 17.80 -17.53
N VAL A 200 9.02 16.91 -18.10
CA VAL A 200 8.57 16.99 -19.51
C VAL A 200 7.06 17.06 -19.68
N VAL A 201 6.27 16.50 -18.75
CA VAL A 201 4.81 16.43 -18.89
C VAL A 201 4.16 17.69 -18.32
N PRO A 202 3.39 18.45 -19.12
CA PRO A 202 2.61 19.58 -18.64
C PRO A 202 1.58 19.17 -17.58
N VAL A 203 1.32 20.04 -16.60
CA VAL A 203 0.38 19.76 -15.49
C VAL A 203 -1.01 19.37 -15.99
N GLY A 204 -1.52 20.05 -17.04
CA GLY A 204 -2.84 19.75 -17.62
C GLY A 204 -2.96 18.37 -18.26
N ASP A 205 -1.84 17.70 -18.51
CA ASP A 205 -1.79 16.43 -19.25
C ASP A 205 -1.46 15.22 -18.40
N GLN A 206 -1.21 15.43 -17.10
CA GLN A 206 -0.76 14.37 -16.21
C GLN A 206 -1.76 13.21 -16.11
N GLN A 207 -3.07 13.48 -16.17
CA GLN A 207 -4.09 12.43 -16.12
C GLN A 207 -4.04 11.50 -17.34
N ALA A 208 -3.90 12.06 -18.55
CA ALA A 208 -3.76 11.29 -19.78
C ALA A 208 -2.46 10.48 -19.80
N VAL A 209 -1.36 11.08 -19.36
CA VAL A 209 -0.09 10.36 -19.21
C VAL A 209 -0.18 9.22 -18.21
N ARG A 210 -0.85 9.42 -17.06
CA ARG A 210 -1.09 8.33 -16.10
C ARG A 210 -1.93 7.22 -16.70
N ALA A 211 -2.95 7.53 -17.50
CA ALA A 211 -3.71 6.53 -18.24
C ALA A 211 -2.82 5.68 -19.16
N ALA A 212 -1.95 6.33 -19.94
CA ALA A 212 -0.98 5.64 -20.81
C ALA A 212 -0.04 4.71 -20.03
N LEU A 213 0.40 5.13 -18.84
CA LEU A 213 1.28 4.34 -17.98
C LEU A 213 0.58 3.16 -17.29
N ILE A 214 -0.75 3.16 -17.17
CA ILE A 214 -1.51 2.03 -16.59
C ILE A 214 -1.51 0.83 -17.54
N GLU A 215 -1.65 1.04 -18.84
CA GLU A 215 -1.73 -0.03 -19.84
C GLU A 215 -0.59 -1.07 -19.74
N PRO A 216 0.71 -0.69 -19.69
CA PRO A 216 1.79 -1.66 -19.53
C PRO A 216 1.74 -2.41 -18.18
N MET A 217 1.05 -1.89 -17.16
CA MET A 217 0.86 -2.53 -15.85
C MET A 217 -0.28 -3.56 -15.82
N LEU A 218 -1.18 -3.55 -16.82
CA LEU A 218 -2.30 -4.50 -16.95
C LEU A 218 -1.85 -5.87 -17.47
N HIS A 219 -0.89 -6.49 -16.77
CA HIS A 219 -0.33 -7.77 -17.16
C HIS A 219 -1.37 -8.91 -17.12
N PRO A 220 -1.48 -9.77 -18.15
CA PRO A 220 -2.48 -10.86 -18.18
C PRO A 220 -2.37 -11.86 -17.02
N ALA A 221 -1.17 -12.04 -16.47
CA ALA A 221 -0.93 -12.91 -15.31
C ALA A 221 -1.72 -12.50 -14.06
N TRP A 222 -2.09 -11.21 -13.93
CA TRP A 222 -2.87 -10.74 -12.79
C TRP A 222 -4.19 -11.51 -12.61
N GLY A 223 -4.76 -12.13 -13.64
CA GLY A 223 -5.97 -12.93 -13.48
C GLY A 223 -5.79 -14.23 -12.67
N HIS A 224 -4.56 -14.72 -12.50
CA HIS A 224 -4.30 -16.06 -11.97
C HIS A 224 -3.01 -16.18 -11.13
N ILE A 225 -2.32 -15.07 -10.87
CA ILE A 225 -1.05 -15.05 -10.14
C ILE A 225 -1.16 -15.40 -8.65
N GLY A 226 -2.35 -15.30 -8.05
CA GLY A 226 -2.54 -15.42 -6.59
C GLY A 226 -1.97 -16.69 -5.93
N LYS A 227 -1.93 -17.81 -6.65
CA LYS A 227 -1.42 -19.10 -6.13
C LYS A 227 -0.06 -19.51 -6.70
N MET A 228 0.63 -18.58 -7.37
CA MET A 228 1.89 -18.86 -8.04
C MET A 228 3.10 -18.59 -7.13
N ALA A 229 4.24 -19.20 -7.48
CA ALA A 229 5.51 -18.98 -6.80
C ALA A 229 6.09 -17.57 -7.07
N SER A 230 6.89 -17.05 -6.14
CA SER A 230 7.49 -15.70 -6.20
C SER A 230 8.19 -15.39 -7.53
N GLY A 231 8.90 -16.37 -8.11
CA GLY A 231 9.60 -16.19 -9.39
C GLY A 231 8.68 -15.80 -10.55
N ILE A 232 7.40 -16.18 -10.51
CA ILE A 232 6.42 -15.70 -11.49
C ILE A 232 6.10 -14.22 -11.26
N GLY A 233 5.94 -13.80 -10.00
CA GLY A 233 5.77 -12.39 -9.64
C GLY A 233 6.94 -11.51 -10.08
N GLU A 234 8.17 -11.99 -9.90
CA GLU A 234 9.38 -11.31 -10.37
C GLU A 234 9.42 -11.20 -11.90
N SER A 235 8.99 -12.24 -12.62
CA SER A 235 8.88 -12.20 -14.09
C SER A 235 7.84 -11.17 -14.53
N VAL A 236 6.66 -11.16 -13.89
CA VAL A 236 5.60 -10.19 -14.17
C VAL A 236 6.09 -8.76 -13.94
N ALA A 237 6.76 -8.49 -12.81
CA ALA A 237 7.33 -7.18 -12.53
C ALA A 237 8.34 -6.74 -13.59
N ARG A 238 9.18 -7.66 -14.07
CA ARG A 238 10.18 -7.39 -15.13
C ARG A 238 9.54 -7.11 -16.47
N ASP A 239 8.53 -7.87 -16.85
CA ASP A 239 7.82 -7.67 -18.12
C ASP A 239 7.09 -6.33 -18.13
N ILE A 240 6.44 -5.98 -17.00
CA ILE A 240 5.86 -4.63 -16.82
C ILE A 240 6.96 -3.56 -16.90
N GLN A 241 8.12 -3.77 -16.27
CA GLN A 241 9.23 -2.82 -16.30
C GLN A 241 9.70 -2.48 -17.72
N ILE A 242 9.85 -3.51 -18.56
CA ILE A 242 10.30 -3.34 -19.94
C ILE A 242 9.28 -2.47 -20.71
N LYS A 243 7.99 -2.81 -20.61
CA LYS A 243 6.93 -2.07 -21.30
C LYS A 243 6.78 -0.65 -20.77
N LEU A 244 6.81 -0.48 -19.45
CA LEU A 244 6.70 0.82 -18.78
C LEU A 244 7.86 1.75 -19.17
N ASN A 245 9.07 1.22 -19.31
CA ASN A 245 10.21 2.00 -19.79
C ASN A 245 10.03 2.46 -21.25
N SER A 246 9.54 1.58 -22.13
CA SER A 246 9.18 1.95 -23.51
C SER A 246 8.17 3.10 -23.52
N THR A 247 7.08 2.98 -22.75
CA THR A 247 6.05 4.02 -22.67
C THR A 247 6.59 5.34 -22.13
N VAL A 248 7.47 5.32 -21.12
CA VAL A 248 8.14 6.54 -20.61
C VAL A 248 8.97 7.22 -21.71
N ASP A 249 9.70 6.45 -22.52
CA ASP A 249 10.51 6.99 -23.63
C ASP A 249 9.62 7.57 -24.74
N GLU A 250 8.52 6.89 -25.07
CA GLU A 250 7.49 7.37 -26.01
C GLU A 250 6.89 8.71 -25.56
N ILE A 251 6.52 8.84 -24.28
CA ILE A 251 6.00 10.09 -23.70
C ILE A 251 7.04 11.21 -23.80
N ARG A 252 8.32 10.93 -23.47
CA ARG A 252 9.41 11.92 -23.62
C ARG A 252 9.59 12.34 -25.07
N GLN A 253 9.50 11.40 -26.01
CA GLN A 253 9.62 11.68 -27.43
C GLN A 253 8.45 12.55 -27.94
N HIS A 254 7.22 12.26 -27.50
CA HIS A 254 6.03 13.05 -27.83
C HIS A 254 6.20 14.51 -27.45
N TYR A 255 6.49 14.80 -26.18
CA TYR A 255 6.63 16.18 -25.71
C TYR A 255 7.86 16.91 -26.24
N ARG A 256 8.91 16.18 -26.65
CA ARG A 256 10.04 16.77 -27.36
C ARG A 256 9.65 17.20 -28.77
N ALA A 257 8.90 16.37 -29.49
CA ALA A 257 8.48 16.64 -30.86
C ALA A 257 7.32 17.66 -30.92
N GLN A 258 6.45 17.67 -29.91
CA GLN A 258 5.19 18.43 -29.90
C GLN A 258 4.92 19.06 -28.50
N PRO A 259 5.69 20.07 -28.06
CA PRO A 259 5.66 20.58 -26.67
C PRO A 259 4.33 21.18 -26.17
N GLY A 260 3.31 21.30 -27.02
CA GLY A 260 1.99 21.83 -26.66
C GLY A 260 0.83 20.93 -27.08
N GLN A 261 1.08 19.76 -27.64
CA GLN A 261 0.01 18.82 -27.96
C GLN A 261 -0.20 17.85 -26.78
N PRO A 262 -1.45 17.69 -26.31
CA PRO A 262 -1.79 16.66 -25.33
C PRO A 262 -1.33 15.27 -25.77
N PHE A 263 -0.96 14.43 -24.81
CA PHE A 263 -0.63 13.04 -25.05
C PHE A 263 -1.92 12.27 -25.39
N PRO A 264 -1.97 11.56 -26.53
CA PRO A 264 -3.20 10.95 -27.02
C PRO A 264 -3.49 9.61 -26.33
N ALA A 265 -3.90 9.64 -25.07
CA ALA A 265 -4.24 8.45 -24.30
C ALA A 265 -5.68 8.50 -23.80
N GLU A 266 -6.37 7.35 -23.91
CA GLU A 266 -7.69 7.14 -23.33
C GLU A 266 -7.56 6.50 -21.95
N GLY A 267 -8.32 7.02 -20.99
CA GLY A 267 -8.41 6.46 -19.64
C GLY A 267 -9.08 5.09 -19.64
N PRO A 268 -8.67 4.15 -18.76
CA PRO A 268 -9.38 2.88 -18.56
C PRO A 268 -10.87 3.02 -18.26
N ASN A 269 -11.29 4.18 -17.74
CA ASN A 269 -12.68 4.53 -17.43
C ASN A 269 -13.05 5.90 -18.04
N ALA A 270 -12.75 6.09 -19.34
CA ALA A 270 -12.98 7.35 -20.05
C ALA A 270 -14.46 7.83 -20.00
N GLU A 271 -15.42 6.90 -19.97
CA GLU A 271 -16.85 7.24 -19.87
C GLU A 271 -17.18 8.01 -18.58
N ALA A 272 -16.54 7.65 -17.46
CA ALA A 272 -16.77 8.34 -16.19
C ALA A 272 -16.23 9.78 -16.19
N ALA A 273 -15.17 10.06 -16.95
CA ALA A 273 -14.64 11.41 -17.12
C ALA A 273 -15.66 12.33 -17.82
N GLY A 274 -16.34 11.81 -18.85
CA GLY A 274 -17.36 12.55 -19.59
C GLY A 274 -18.57 12.95 -18.72
N ILE A 275 -18.96 12.10 -17.77
CA ILE A 275 -20.07 12.38 -16.84
C ILE A 275 -19.67 13.48 -15.84
N ALA A 276 -18.45 13.44 -15.32
CA ALA A 276 -17.97 14.43 -14.35
C ALA A 276 -17.87 15.84 -14.98
N ASP A 277 -17.38 15.94 -16.22
CA ASP A 277 -17.31 17.21 -16.95
C ASP A 277 -18.69 17.72 -17.39
N GLY A 278 -19.58 16.82 -17.81
CA GLY A 278 -20.97 17.18 -18.15
C GLY A 278 -21.74 17.79 -16.97
N ASN A 279 -21.49 17.31 -15.75
CA ASN A 279 -22.14 17.84 -14.55
C ASN A 279 -21.55 19.19 -14.09
N ARG A 280 -20.36 19.57 -14.60
CA ARG A 280 -19.73 20.87 -14.32
C ARG A 280 -20.31 22.01 -15.15
N LEU A 281 -20.96 21.69 -16.28
CA LEU A 281 -21.73 22.64 -17.11
C LEU A 281 -23.18 22.79 -16.64
N ALA A 282 -23.66 21.92 -15.74
CA ALA A 282 -24.93 22.09 -15.02
C ALA A 282 -24.72 22.86 -13.71
N VAL A 283 -24.06 24.02 -13.76
CA VAL A 283 -24.22 25.03 -12.70
C VAL A 283 -25.64 25.56 -12.86
N LEU A 284 -26.60 24.92 -12.17
CA LEU A 284 -27.92 25.48 -11.96
C LEU A 284 -27.73 26.92 -11.44
N PRO A 285 -28.42 27.93 -12.00
CA PRO A 285 -28.33 29.29 -11.49
C PRO A 285 -28.59 29.27 -9.99
N ALA A 286 -27.78 30.03 -9.23
CA ALA A 286 -27.95 30.15 -7.79
C ALA A 286 -29.43 30.39 -7.46
N PRO A 287 -30.03 29.68 -6.50
CA PRO A 287 -31.44 29.86 -6.17
C PRO A 287 -31.68 31.35 -5.88
N ASN A 288 -32.61 31.95 -6.63
CA ASN A 288 -33.00 33.34 -6.42
C ASN A 288 -33.44 33.51 -4.97
N ALA A 289 -32.96 34.58 -4.32
CA ALA A 289 -33.25 34.89 -2.91
C ALA A 289 -34.75 35.11 -2.60
N SER A 290 -35.60 35.09 -3.63
CA SER A 290 -37.06 35.28 -3.53
C SER A 290 -37.83 34.05 -3.06
N ASP A 291 -37.23 32.85 -3.03
CA ASP A 291 -37.91 31.60 -2.61
C ASP A 291 -37.70 31.23 -1.13
N ARG A 292 -37.19 32.14 -0.29
CA ARG A 292 -37.17 31.94 1.16
C ARG A 292 -38.57 32.12 1.74
N VAL A 293 -39.32 31.03 1.78
CA VAL A 293 -40.54 30.89 2.57
C VAL A 293 -40.21 31.11 4.05
N ASP A 294 -40.88 32.09 4.60
CA ASP A 294 -40.90 32.51 5.99
C ASP A 294 -41.32 31.34 6.90
N ARG A 295 -40.35 30.72 7.60
CA ARG A 295 -40.62 29.82 8.72
C ARG A 295 -40.36 30.57 10.00
N SER A 296 -41.43 31.15 10.53
CA SER A 296 -41.50 31.71 11.87
C SER A 296 -41.11 30.65 12.92
N ALA A 297 -40.11 30.95 13.74
CA ALA A 297 -39.74 30.18 14.92
C ALA A 297 -40.62 30.58 16.12
N PRO A 298 -41.06 29.63 16.97
CA PRO A 298 -41.64 29.98 18.26
C PRO A 298 -40.55 30.32 19.27
N ALA A 299 -40.84 31.35 20.06
CA ALA A 299 -39.97 31.91 21.08
C ALA A 299 -40.05 31.17 22.43
N ALA A 300 -38.95 31.35 23.18
CA ALA A 300 -38.85 31.47 24.63
C ALA A 300 -39.01 30.23 25.54
N GLY A 301 -37.94 29.95 26.29
CA GLY A 301 -38.01 29.17 27.53
C GLY A 301 -36.66 28.94 28.21
N GLY A 302 -36.31 29.80 29.18
CA GLY A 302 -35.64 29.38 30.42
C GLY A 302 -34.10 29.38 30.49
N ARG A 303 -33.53 30.41 31.16
CA ARG A 303 -32.26 30.33 31.92
C ARG A 303 -32.50 29.61 33.27
N PRO A 304 -31.49 28.91 33.81
CA PRO A 304 -30.71 29.45 34.96
C PRO A 304 -29.20 29.22 34.75
N ASP A 305 -28.32 30.20 34.96
CA ASP A 305 -27.74 30.69 36.22
C ASP A 305 -27.06 29.59 37.06
N GLY A 306 -25.73 29.69 37.24
CA GLY A 306 -24.96 28.76 38.07
C GLY A 306 -23.46 28.61 37.75
N SER A 307 -22.66 29.57 38.24
CA SER A 307 -21.37 29.35 38.92
C SER A 307 -20.15 28.78 38.15
N SER A 308 -19.23 29.69 37.81
CA SER A 308 -17.79 29.42 37.66
C SER A 308 -17.11 29.20 39.02
N PRO A 309 -16.05 28.38 39.10
CA PRO A 309 -14.98 28.61 40.06
C PRO A 309 -13.74 29.18 39.36
N GLU A 310 -13.27 30.29 39.94
CA GLU A 310 -11.92 30.82 39.83
C GLU A 310 -10.90 29.77 40.30
N ILE A 311 -9.82 29.59 39.54
CA ILE A 311 -8.55 29.09 40.07
C ILE A 311 -7.44 30.00 39.56
N GLY A 312 -6.97 30.86 40.46
CA GLY A 312 -5.66 30.64 41.06
C GLY A 312 -4.46 31.00 40.19
N ASP A 313 -4.05 32.24 40.36
CA ASP A 313 -2.83 32.88 39.96
C ASP A 313 -1.56 32.27 40.63
N GLN A 314 -0.40 32.65 40.09
CA GLN A 314 0.89 32.80 40.78
C GLN A 314 1.84 31.58 40.92
N VAL A 315 2.92 31.54 40.11
CA VAL A 315 4.29 31.43 40.63
C VAL A 315 5.28 32.18 39.73
N ASP A 316 6.01 33.11 40.36
CA ASP A 316 7.18 33.84 39.88
C ASP A 316 8.40 32.93 39.61
N GLY A 317 9.28 33.34 38.69
CA GLY A 317 10.53 32.60 38.45
C GLY A 317 11.47 33.20 37.42
N ALA A 318 12.15 34.27 37.82
CA ALA A 318 13.20 35.03 37.14
C ALA A 318 14.19 34.25 36.23
N GLY A 319 14.56 34.89 35.10
CA GLY A 319 15.66 34.44 34.24
C GLY A 319 16.07 35.48 33.17
N ARG A 320 16.59 36.63 33.62
CA ARG A 320 17.23 37.67 32.79
C ARG A 320 18.45 37.11 32.03
N GLY A 321 18.59 37.50 30.77
CA GLY A 321 19.85 37.43 30.02
C GLY A 321 19.72 38.00 28.62
N GLY A 322 19.75 39.33 28.49
CA GLY A 322 19.69 39.99 27.18
C GLY A 322 21.01 40.00 26.42
N ARG A 323 20.91 40.18 25.10
CA ARG A 323 21.78 41.03 24.26
C ARG A 323 21.30 41.00 22.79
N THR A 324 21.02 42.18 22.27
CA THR A 324 21.06 42.58 20.85
C THR A 324 22.01 43.79 20.76
N PRO A 325 22.38 44.32 19.58
CA PRO A 325 22.49 43.74 18.23
C PRO A 325 23.89 44.02 17.60
N ALA A 326 24.21 43.41 16.46
CA ALA A 326 25.20 43.98 15.53
C ALA A 326 24.91 43.54 14.09
N GLU A 327 24.75 44.55 13.24
CA GLU A 327 24.64 44.47 11.79
C GLU A 327 25.96 43.99 11.18
N GLY A 328 25.87 43.17 10.13
CA GLY A 328 27.03 42.75 9.33
C GLY A 328 26.56 42.16 8.02
N ARG A 329 26.52 43.00 6.97
CA ARG A 329 26.33 42.57 5.58
C ARG A 329 27.53 41.72 5.14
N GLY A 330 27.27 40.55 4.60
CA GLY A 330 28.26 39.71 3.94
C GLY A 330 27.61 38.44 3.39
N SER A 331 27.41 38.37 2.08
CA SER A 331 26.95 37.18 1.37
C SER A 331 28.06 36.13 1.40
N GLU A 332 27.87 35.05 2.15
CA GLU A 332 28.78 33.91 2.14
C GLU A 332 27.98 32.60 2.14
N MET A 333 28.26 31.74 1.16
CA MET A 333 27.57 30.48 0.92
C MET A 333 27.83 29.50 2.08
N ARG A 334 26.81 29.23 2.88
CA ARG A 334 26.84 28.16 3.90
C ARG A 334 26.81 26.79 3.22
N PHE A 335 27.98 26.19 3.10
CA PHE A 335 28.14 24.75 2.90
C PHE A 335 27.80 24.00 4.20
N LEU A 336 27.35 22.74 4.03
CA LEU A 336 26.84 21.85 5.07
C LEU A 336 27.92 21.52 6.12
N ASP A 337 27.89 22.19 7.28
CA ASP A 337 28.58 21.73 8.48
C ASP A 337 27.76 20.61 9.15
N GLY A 338 28.30 19.39 9.13
CA GLY A 338 27.65 18.21 9.72
C GLY A 338 28.02 16.86 9.09
N VAL A 339 28.84 16.84 8.03
CA VAL A 339 29.31 15.58 7.43
C VAL A 339 30.55 15.09 8.20
N ALA A 340 30.47 13.89 8.76
CA ALA A 340 31.59 13.23 9.42
C ALA A 340 32.81 13.12 8.48
N PRO A 341 34.04 13.36 8.96
CA PRO A 341 35.23 13.35 8.12
C PRO A 341 35.49 11.98 7.50
N ALA A 342 35.77 11.94 6.19
CA ALA A 342 36.06 10.75 5.40
C ALA A 342 37.41 10.06 5.72
N ALA A 343 37.98 10.32 6.90
CA ALA A 343 39.26 9.79 7.34
C ALA A 343 39.21 8.30 7.77
N GLY A 344 38.02 7.67 7.77
CA GLY A 344 37.84 6.24 8.04
C GLY A 344 37.67 5.34 6.80
N ALA A 345 37.69 5.91 5.59
CA ALA A 345 37.39 5.20 4.35
C ALA A 345 38.64 4.60 3.66
N THR A 346 39.50 3.90 4.40
CA THR A 346 40.52 3.03 3.77
C THR A 346 40.80 1.80 4.60
N ALA A 347 40.60 0.62 3.98
CA ALA A 347 41.35 -0.63 4.16
C ALA A 347 40.48 -1.90 4.19
N ARG A 348 39.57 -2.09 3.21
CA ARG A 348 39.23 -3.45 2.76
C ARG A 348 39.16 -3.50 1.25
N ARG A 349 40.19 -4.09 0.66
CA ARG A 349 40.24 -4.48 -0.76
C ARG A 349 39.11 -5.48 -1.01
N PRO A 350 38.21 -5.25 -1.98
CA PRO A 350 37.28 -6.28 -2.41
C PRO A 350 38.08 -7.41 -3.08
N SER A 351 37.93 -8.63 -2.56
CA SER A 351 38.46 -9.84 -3.18
C SER A 351 37.66 -10.10 -4.44
N LEU A 352 38.25 -9.80 -5.60
CA LEU A 352 37.71 -10.19 -6.90
C LEU A 352 37.82 -11.70 -7.01
N GLY A 353 36.69 -12.39 -6.74
CA GLY A 353 36.57 -13.83 -6.94
C GLY A 353 36.93 -14.20 -8.37
N GLN A 354 37.94 -15.05 -8.52
CA GLN A 354 38.35 -15.58 -9.79
C GLN A 354 37.23 -16.45 -10.36
N GLY A 355 36.67 -16.03 -11.50
CA GLY A 355 35.73 -16.82 -12.27
C GLY A 355 36.41 -18.07 -12.84
N THR A 356 36.21 -19.22 -12.19
CA THR A 356 36.52 -20.52 -12.77
C THR A 356 35.38 -20.93 -13.71
N ARG A 357 35.64 -20.80 -15.01
CA ARG A 357 34.85 -21.44 -16.07
C ARG A 357 35.01 -22.96 -15.94
N GLY A 358 33.96 -23.64 -15.50
CA GLY A 358 33.87 -25.11 -15.54
C GLY A 358 33.57 -25.57 -16.97
N ALA A 359 34.57 -26.17 -17.62
CA ALA A 359 34.44 -26.82 -18.90
C ALA A 359 33.61 -28.11 -18.80
N ALA A 360 32.78 -28.34 -19.81
CA ALA A 360 31.96 -29.53 -19.99
C ALA A 360 32.81 -30.81 -19.99
N GLN A 361 32.53 -31.72 -19.04
CA GLN A 361 32.97 -33.11 -19.13
C GLN A 361 31.85 -33.96 -19.74
N ARG A 362 32.11 -34.41 -20.97
CA ARG A 362 31.38 -35.47 -21.68
C ARG A 362 31.36 -36.75 -20.84
N ALA A 363 30.18 -37.17 -20.39
CA ALA A 363 29.97 -38.53 -19.90
C ALA A 363 29.89 -39.49 -21.11
N LYS A 364 30.95 -40.27 -21.27
CA LYS A 364 31.09 -41.34 -22.27
C LYS A 364 30.78 -42.67 -21.59
N GLY A 365 29.67 -43.29 -21.99
CA GLY A 365 29.50 -44.75 -22.09
C GLY A 365 29.26 -45.56 -20.82
N ARG A 366 28.11 -46.26 -20.77
CA ARG A 366 28.09 -47.70 -20.50
C ARG A 366 26.81 -48.34 -21.04
N ARG A 367 26.94 -49.16 -22.08
CA ARG A 367 25.99 -50.21 -22.48
C ARG A 367 25.95 -51.27 -21.37
N PRO A 368 24.79 -51.88 -21.12
CA PRO A 368 24.71 -53.30 -20.82
C PRO A 368 24.13 -54.04 -22.04
N GLU A 369 24.95 -54.93 -22.60
CA GLU A 369 24.48 -56.08 -23.35
C GLU A 369 23.93 -57.09 -22.35
N SER A 370 22.71 -57.57 -22.60
CA SER A 370 22.26 -58.88 -22.16
C SER A 370 21.11 -59.30 -23.07
N GLY A 371 21.44 -59.98 -24.16
CA GLY A 371 20.52 -60.93 -24.77
C GLY A 371 20.76 -62.29 -24.10
N VAL A 372 19.68 -63.04 -23.88
CA VAL A 372 19.59 -64.51 -24.06
C VAL A 372 18.10 -64.86 -24.10
N GLU A 373 17.67 -65.39 -25.24
CA GLU A 373 16.44 -66.16 -25.44
C GLU A 373 16.49 -67.48 -24.63
N ARG A 374 15.34 -67.98 -24.19
CA ARG A 374 14.93 -69.38 -24.40
C ARG A 374 13.50 -69.65 -23.91
N GLU A 375 12.77 -70.33 -24.80
CA GLU A 375 11.58 -71.19 -24.67
C GLU A 375 10.24 -70.57 -24.27
#